data_AF-A0A5N6X7A5-F1
#
_entry.id   AF-A0A5N6X7A5-F1
#
_cell.length_a   1.000
_cell.length_b   1.000
_cell.length_c   1.000
_cell.angle_alpha   90.00
_cell.angle_beta   90.00
_cell.angle_gamma   90.00
#
_symmetry.space_group_name_H-M   'P 1'
#
loop_
_entity.id
_entity.type
_entity.pdbx_description
1 polymer ?
#
loop_
_entity_poly.entity_id
_entity_poly.type
_entity_poly.pdbx_seq_one_letter_code
_entity_poly.pdbx_strand_id
1 'polypeptide(L)'
;MSSAKSSRVNIAGIPKKQLLLELLKNAKVASFFCTREPPSLDIDEIWKEYEELTRYISLVDYLRGRCLKVDVTGNAVNPSTFDSEYGEGKFAEIVEKLRGRYPLPSDRTEGNNSVEDQKTN
;
A
#
# COMPACT_ATOMS: atom_id res chain seq x y z
N MET A 1 -14.01 -14.68 -21.05
CA MET A 1 -13.25 -13.59 -20.39
C MET A 1 -13.10 -13.97 -18.93
N SER A 2 -11.89 -14.35 -18.52
CA SER A 2 -11.65 -14.81 -17.15
C SER A 2 -11.78 -13.62 -16.21
N SER A 3 -12.73 -13.69 -15.28
CA SER A 3 -12.90 -12.72 -14.21
C SER A 3 -11.68 -12.86 -13.29
N ALA A 4 -10.65 -12.05 -13.51
CA ALA A 4 -9.52 -11.97 -12.60
C ALA A 4 -10.09 -11.47 -11.26
N LYS A 5 -10.17 -12.38 -10.28
CA LYS A 5 -10.38 -12.02 -8.87
C LYS A 5 -9.35 -10.93 -8.56
N SER A 6 -9.78 -9.69 -8.42
CA SER A 6 -8.95 -8.63 -7.85
C SER A 6 -8.71 -9.03 -6.39
N SER A 7 -7.67 -9.82 -6.16
CA SER A 7 -7.25 -10.20 -4.82
C SER A 7 -6.81 -8.94 -4.13
N ARG A 8 -7.50 -8.57 -3.05
CA ARG A 8 -7.10 -7.43 -2.23
C ARG A 8 -5.64 -7.63 -1.79
N VAL A 9 -4.83 -6.60 -1.92
CA VAL A 9 -3.41 -6.63 -1.52
C VAL A 9 -3.31 -6.27 -0.04
N ASN A 10 -2.66 -7.12 0.75
CA ASN A 10 -2.46 -6.92 2.18
C ASN A 10 -1.34 -5.89 2.44
N ILE A 11 -1.70 -4.78 3.08
CA ILE A 11 -0.80 -3.70 3.47
C ILE A 11 -0.66 -3.53 5.00
N ALA A 12 -1.15 -4.49 5.79
CA ALA A 12 -1.02 -4.48 7.25
C ALA A 12 0.45 -4.39 7.67
N GLY A 13 0.75 -3.56 8.68
CA GLY A 13 2.11 -3.38 9.20
C GLY A 13 3.02 -2.47 8.37
N ILE A 14 2.61 -2.03 7.18
CA ILE A 14 3.35 -1.01 6.41
C ILE A 14 2.92 0.38 6.88
N PRO A 15 3.86 1.27 7.26
CA PRO A 15 3.53 2.65 7.60
C PRO A 15 2.87 3.38 6.41
N LYS A 16 1.70 3.97 6.63
CA LYS A 16 0.89 4.57 5.55
C LYS A 16 1.60 5.69 4.80
N LYS A 17 2.33 6.53 5.52
CA LYS A 17 3.20 7.57 4.95
C LYS A 17 4.21 7.00 3.96
N GLN A 18 4.85 5.88 4.31
CA GLN A 18 5.86 5.22 3.48
C GLN A 18 5.21 4.57 2.25
N LEU A 19 4.05 3.93 2.42
CA LEU A 19 3.28 3.38 1.30
C LEU A 19 2.88 4.47 0.31
N LEU A 20 2.33 5.59 0.77
CA LEU A 20 1.96 6.71 -0.10
C LEU A 20 3.16 7.29 -0.83
N LEU A 21 4.29 7.51 -0.13
CA LEU A 21 5.51 8.01 -0.77
C LEU A 21 5.97 7.10 -1.91
N GLU A 22 6.03 5.78 -1.67
CA GLU A 22 6.46 4.83 -2.71
C GLU A 22 5.45 4.70 -3.86
N LEU A 23 4.15 4.77 -3.60
CA LEU A 23 3.13 4.83 -4.64
C LEU A 23 3.32 6.08 -5.52
N LEU A 24 3.52 7.25 -4.91
CA LEU A 24 3.67 8.50 -5.65
C LEU A 24 4.99 8.59 -6.43
N LYS A 25 6.08 7.97 -5.96
CA LYS A 25 7.32 7.85 -6.74
C LYS A 25 7.16 7.05 -8.03
N ASN A 26 6.24 6.08 -8.02
CA ASN A 26 5.95 5.23 -9.18
C ASN A 26 4.76 5.75 -10.01
N ALA A 27 4.08 6.79 -9.54
CA ALA A 27 2.92 7.36 -10.19
C ALA A 27 3.30 8.33 -11.32
N LYS A 28 2.42 8.42 -12.33
CA LYS A 28 2.55 9.37 -13.42
C LYS A 28 2.19 10.76 -12.91
N VAL A 29 3.00 11.75 -13.29
CA VAL A 29 2.65 13.17 -13.11
C VAL A 29 1.44 13.48 -13.98
N ALA A 30 0.46 14.18 -13.40
CA ALA A 30 -0.76 14.51 -14.11
C ALA A 30 -0.50 15.51 -15.24
N SER A 31 -1.28 15.41 -16.33
CA SER A 31 -1.08 16.24 -17.53
C SER A 31 -1.23 17.74 -17.28
N PHE A 32 -1.97 18.17 -16.25
CA PHE A 32 -2.08 19.57 -15.85
C PHE A 32 -0.81 20.14 -15.17
N PHE A 33 0.24 19.32 -15.03
CA PHE A 33 1.60 19.73 -14.71
C PHE A 33 2.54 19.65 -15.92
N CYS A 34 2.04 19.63 -17.16
CA CYS A 34 2.89 19.62 -18.35
C CYS A 34 3.68 20.93 -18.56
N THR A 35 3.19 22.05 -18.03
CA THR A 35 3.80 23.38 -18.18
C THR A 35 4.45 23.92 -16.89
N ARG A 36 4.40 23.15 -15.80
CA ARG A 36 4.92 23.56 -14.48
C ARG A 36 5.38 22.36 -13.69
N GLU A 37 6.36 22.53 -12.83
CA GLU A 37 6.84 21.43 -11.99
C GLU A 37 5.75 20.95 -11.01
N PRO A 38 5.57 19.62 -10.86
CA PRO A 38 4.68 19.09 -9.84
C PRO A 38 5.25 19.34 -8.44
N PRO A 39 4.40 19.44 -7.41
CA PRO A 39 4.86 19.57 -6.04
C PRO A 39 5.86 18.48 -5.65
N SER A 40 6.81 18.82 -4.78
CA SER A 40 7.79 17.87 -4.25
C SER A 40 7.12 16.75 -3.45
N LEU A 41 7.77 15.59 -3.41
CA LEU A 41 7.34 14.42 -2.64
C LEU A 41 7.93 14.42 -1.23
N ASP A 42 7.57 15.43 -0.45
CA ASP A 42 7.84 15.45 0.99
C ASP A 42 6.84 14.54 1.72
N ILE A 43 7.36 13.64 2.56
CA ILE A 43 6.54 12.58 3.18
C ILE A 43 5.49 13.11 4.17
N ASP A 44 5.79 14.21 4.87
CA ASP A 44 4.86 14.77 5.85
C ASP A 44 3.80 15.61 5.17
N GLU A 45 4.17 16.38 4.13
CA GLU A 45 3.20 17.11 3.30
C GLU A 45 2.28 16.16 2.52
N ILE A 46 2.80 15.04 1.99
CA ILE A 46 1.99 13.99 1.36
C ILE A 46 0.92 13.48 2.33
N TRP A 47 1.33 13.17 3.57
CA TRP A 47 0.41 12.62 4.56
C TRP A 47 -0.65 13.64 4.97
N LYS A 48 -0.23 14.88 5.22
CA LYS A 48 -1.13 15.96 5.58
C LYS A 48 -2.19 16.20 4.50
N GLU A 49 -1.79 16.34 3.24
CA GLU A 49 -2.72 16.53 2.12
C GLU A 49 -3.67 15.33 1.97
N TYR A 50 -3.16 14.10 2.10
CA TYR A 50 -3.98 12.89 2.03
C TYR A 50 -5.02 12.80 3.16
N GLU A 51 -4.62 13.08 4.40
CA GLU A 51 -5.53 13.14 5.55
C GLU A 51 -6.59 14.23 5.41
N GLU A 52 -6.22 15.39 4.89
CA GLU A 52 -7.17 16.48 4.64
C GLU A 52 -8.18 16.10 3.57
N LEU A 53 -7.75 15.52 2.44
CA LEU A 53 -8.63 15.12 1.35
C LEU A 53 -9.59 13.99 1.76
N THR A 54 -9.09 12.97 2.46
CA THR A 54 -9.89 11.80 2.86
C THR A 54 -10.97 12.10 3.90
N ARG A 55 -11.00 13.32 4.48
CA ARG A 55 -12.14 13.80 5.28
C ARG A 55 -13.38 14.12 4.44
N TYR A 56 -13.19 14.43 3.15
CA TYR A 56 -14.24 14.94 2.28
C TYR A 56 -14.54 14.00 1.11
N ILE A 57 -13.57 13.20 0.66
CA ILE A 57 -13.73 12.30 -0.49
C ILE A 57 -13.33 10.86 -0.12
N SER A 58 -14.02 9.90 -0.72
CA SER A 58 -13.80 8.46 -0.50
C SER A 58 -12.63 7.89 -1.31
N LEU A 59 -12.18 8.60 -2.34
CA LEU A 59 -11.07 8.20 -3.19
C LEU A 59 -10.28 9.43 -3.66
N VAL A 60 -8.97 9.40 -3.45
CA VAL A 60 -8.07 10.47 -3.87
C VAL A 60 -7.54 10.14 -5.27
N ASP A 61 -8.03 10.84 -6.28
CA ASP A 61 -7.59 10.65 -7.67
C ASP A 61 -6.18 11.19 -7.90
N TYR A 62 -5.88 12.37 -7.36
CA TYR A 62 -4.59 13.02 -7.48
C TYR A 62 -4.08 13.47 -6.11
N LEU A 63 -2.79 13.22 -5.86
CA LEU A 63 -2.10 13.66 -4.65
C LEU A 63 -0.74 14.21 -5.06
N ARG A 64 -0.38 15.43 -4.63
CA ARG A 64 0.88 16.09 -5.04
C ARG A 64 1.11 16.07 -6.56
N GLY A 65 0.03 16.24 -7.32
CA GLY A 65 0.07 16.28 -8.79
C GLY A 65 0.36 14.95 -9.50
N ARG A 66 0.22 13.82 -8.82
CA ARG A 66 0.36 12.48 -9.41
C ARG A 66 -0.92 11.68 -9.21
N CYS A 67 -1.22 10.81 -10.17
CA CYS A 67 -2.43 9.99 -10.12
C CYS A 67 -2.27 8.87 -9.07
N LEU A 68 -3.15 8.81 -8.07
CA LEU A 68 -3.12 7.80 -7.00
C LEU A 68 -4.25 6.79 -7.18
N LYS A 69 -5.51 7.24 -7.19
CA LYS A 69 -6.71 6.41 -7.42
C LYS A 69 -6.78 5.13 -6.57
N VAL A 70 -6.32 5.20 -5.32
CA VAL A 70 -6.38 4.08 -4.38
C VAL A 70 -6.53 4.58 -2.96
N ASP A 71 -7.35 3.90 -2.16
CA ASP A 71 -7.49 4.15 -0.73
C ASP A 71 -6.61 3.18 0.07
N VAL A 72 -5.69 3.74 0.87
CA VAL A 72 -4.72 3.00 1.69
C VAL A 72 -5.02 3.04 3.19
N THR A 73 -6.15 3.59 3.61
CA THR A 73 -6.52 3.77 5.03
C THR A 73 -6.66 2.44 5.77
N GLY A 74 -7.20 1.41 5.11
CA GLY A 74 -7.39 0.07 5.67
C GLY A 74 -6.15 -0.83 5.66
N ASN A 75 -6.30 -2.10 6.05
CA ASN A 75 -5.22 -3.09 6.05
C ASN A 75 -5.10 -3.91 4.76
N ALA A 76 -6.09 -3.82 3.88
CA ALA A 76 -6.08 -4.47 2.58
C ALA A 76 -6.71 -3.55 1.55
N VAL A 77 -6.19 -3.56 0.32
CA VAL A 77 -6.53 -2.59 -0.72
C VAL A 77 -7.01 -3.31 -1.98
N ASN A 78 -8.02 -2.78 -2.66
CA ASN A 78 -8.33 -3.16 -4.02
C ASN A 78 -7.44 -2.34 -4.97
N PRO A 79 -6.47 -2.95 -5.68
CA PRO A 79 -5.53 -2.21 -6.50
C PRO A 79 -6.06 -1.91 -7.92
N SER A 80 -7.24 -2.41 -8.30
CA SER A 80 -7.71 -2.41 -9.70
C SER A 80 -7.58 -1.07 -10.42
N THR A 81 -7.98 0.04 -9.77
CA THR A 81 -7.89 1.36 -10.40
C THR A 81 -6.44 1.84 -10.53
N PHE A 82 -5.57 1.58 -9.54
CA PHE A 82 -4.14 1.89 -9.65
C PHE A 82 -3.49 1.05 -10.76
N ASP A 83 -3.71 -0.26 -10.75
CA ASP A 83 -3.14 -1.19 -11.71
C ASP A 83 -3.65 -0.92 -13.14
N SER A 84 -4.88 -0.44 -13.34
CA SER A 84 -5.36 -0.02 -14.66
C SER A 84 -4.57 1.15 -15.26
N GLU A 85 -3.98 2.00 -14.42
CA GLU A 85 -3.19 3.17 -14.85
C GLU A 85 -1.70 2.83 -15.05
N TYR A 86 -1.20 1.85 -14.29
CA TYR A 86 0.23 1.58 -14.14
C TYR A 86 0.68 0.18 -14.56
N GLY A 87 -0.25 -0.71 -14.90
CA GLY A 87 -0.01 -2.11 -15.24
C GLY A 87 -0.51 -3.07 -14.16
N GLU A 88 -1.04 -4.22 -14.60
CA GLU A 88 -1.54 -5.26 -13.71
C GLU A 88 -0.46 -5.71 -12.73
N GLY A 89 -0.80 -5.77 -11.43
CA GLY A 89 0.11 -6.21 -10.37
C GLY A 89 1.10 -5.15 -9.89
N LYS A 90 1.06 -3.93 -10.44
CA LYS A 90 2.03 -2.88 -10.07
C LYS A 90 1.93 -2.49 -8.60
N PHE A 91 0.71 -2.39 -8.06
CA PHE A 91 0.52 -2.09 -6.64
C PHE A 91 1.14 -3.20 -5.76
N ALA A 92 0.94 -4.47 -6.12
CA ALA A 92 1.50 -5.60 -5.38
C ALA A 92 3.04 -5.60 -5.43
N GLU A 93 3.65 -5.27 -6.58
CA GLU A 93 5.11 -5.13 -6.71
C GLU A 93 5.68 -4.08 -5.72
N ILE A 94 4.99 -2.94 -5.58
CA ILE A 94 5.40 -1.87 -4.64
C ILE A 94 5.28 -2.36 -3.19
N VAL A 95 4.17 -3.01 -2.85
CA VAL A 95 3.96 -3.58 -1.51
C VAL A 95 5.03 -4.62 -1.19
N GLU A 96 5.37 -5.51 -2.13
CA GLU A 96 6.38 -6.55 -1.93
C GLU A 96 7.77 -5.95 -1.66
N LYS A 97 8.15 -4.89 -2.39
CA LYS A 97 9.39 -4.14 -2.09
C LYS A 97 9.41 -3.58 -0.67
N LEU A 98 8.27 -3.12 -0.18
CA LEU A 98 8.13 -2.63 1.19
C LEU A 98 8.14 -3.77 2.22
N ARG A 99 7.73 -4.99 1.86
CA ARG A 99 7.79 -6.17 2.75
C ARG A 99 9.20 -6.56 3.14
N GLY A 100 10.20 -6.29 2.30
CA GLY A 100 11.60 -6.44 2.69
C GLY A 100 12.02 -5.59 3.90
N ARG A 101 11.31 -4.49 4.18
CA ARG A 101 11.55 -3.60 5.35
C ARG A 101 10.49 -3.75 6.44
N TYR A 102 9.27 -4.10 6.05
CA TYR A 102 8.10 -4.24 6.92
C TYR A 102 7.50 -5.64 6.74
N PRO A 103 8.21 -6.68 7.20
CA PRO A 103 7.72 -8.04 7.10
C PRO A 103 6.40 -8.16 7.88
N LEU A 104 5.52 -9.03 7.41
CA LEU A 104 4.40 -9.43 8.25
C LEU A 104 4.95 -10.12 9.50
N PRO A 105 4.26 -10.01 10.66
CA PRO A 105 4.56 -10.89 11.77
C PRO A 105 4.53 -12.33 11.24
N SER A 106 5.63 -13.06 11.38
CA SER A 106 5.60 -14.49 11.13
C SER A 106 4.49 -15.06 12.00
N ASP A 107 3.51 -15.74 11.40
CA ASP A 107 2.56 -16.56 12.15
C ASP A 107 3.40 -17.32 13.17
N ARG A 108 3.14 -17.08 14.46
CA ARG A 108 3.79 -17.83 15.52
C ARG A 108 3.50 -19.29 15.19
N THR A 109 4.50 -20.03 14.72
CA THR A 109 4.47 -21.47 14.83
C THR A 109 4.38 -21.70 16.33
N GLU A 110 3.17 -21.99 16.81
CA GLU A 110 2.97 -22.54 18.14
C GLU A 110 3.85 -23.78 18.22
N GLY A 111 5.01 -23.61 18.86
CA GLY A 111 5.83 -24.73 19.28
C GLY A 111 5.01 -25.50 20.29
N ASN A 112 4.40 -26.58 19.81
CA ASN A 112 3.81 -27.63 20.61
C ASN A 112 4.87 -28.12 21.62
N ASN A 113 4.88 -27.58 22.84
CA ASN A 113 5.47 -28.27 23.97
C ASN A 113 4.46 -29.33 24.42
N SER A 114 4.39 -30.40 23.64
CA SER A 114 3.77 -31.65 24.07
C SER A 114 4.55 -32.19 25.26
N VAL A 115 3.79 -32.45 26.31
CA VAL A 115 4.13 -33.20 27.51
C VAL A 115 4.98 -34.44 27.16
N GLU A 116 6.19 -34.53 27.68
CA GLU A 116 6.82 -35.82 27.96
C GLU A 116 6.77 -36.06 29.46
N ASP A 117 5.74 -36.82 29.84
CA ASP A 117 5.78 -37.71 30.99
C ASP A 117 7.01 -38.62 30.84
N GLN A 118 8.01 -38.44 31.71
CA GLN A 118 8.90 -39.54 32.06
C GLN A 118 8.83 -39.79 33.56
N LYS A 119 8.02 -40.81 33.83
CA LYS A 119 7.94 -41.62 35.04
C LYS A 119 9.31 -42.25 35.36
N THR A 120 9.46 -42.58 36.65
CA THR A 120 10.38 -43.56 37.27
C THR A 120 11.88 -43.18 37.29
N ASN A 121 12.58 -43.23 38.43
CA ASN A 121 12.45 -44.13 39.58
C ASN A 121 12.95 -43.45 40.87
#